data_AF-Q5EBM0-F1
#
_entry.id   AF-Q5EBM0-F1
#
_cell.length_a   1.000
_cell.length_b   1.000
_cell.length_c   1.000
_cell.angle_alpha   90.00
_cell.angle_beta   90.00
_cell.angle_gamma   90.00
#
_symmetry.space_group_name_H-M   'P 1'
#
loop_
_entity.id
_entity.type
_entity.pdbx_description
1 polymer ?
#
loop_
_entity_poly.entity_id
_entity_poly.type
_entity_poly.pdbx_seq_one_letter_code
_entity_poly.pdbx_strand_id
1 'polypeptide(L)'
;MAFARRLLRGPLSGPLLGRRGVCAGAMAPPRRFVLELPDCTLAHFALGADAPGDADAPDPRLAALLGPPERSYSLCVPVTPDAGCGARVRAARLHQRLLHQLRRGPFQRCQLLRLLCYCPGGQAGGAQQGFLLRDPLDDPDTRQALLELLGACQEAPRPHLGEFEADPRGQLWQRLWEVQDGRRLQVGCAQVVPVPEPPLHPVVPDLPSSVVFPDREAARAVLEECTSFIPEARAVLDLVDQCPKQIQKGKFQVVAIEGLDATGKTTVTQSVADSLKAVLLKSPPSCIGQWRKIFDDEPTIIRRAFYSLGNYIVASEIAKESAKSPVIVDRYWHSTATYAIATEVSGGLQHLPPAHHPVYQWPEDLLKPDLILLLTVSPEERLQRLQGRGMEKTREEAELEANSVFRQKVEMSYQRMENPGCHVVDASPSREKVLQTVLSLIQNSFSEP
;
A
#
# COMPACT_ATOMS: atom_id res chain seq x y z
N MET A 1 -55.61 -27.71 -35.37
CA MET A 1 -56.39 -27.37 -34.16
C MET A 1 -55.43 -27.12 -33.01
N ALA A 2 -55.64 -26.01 -32.29
CA ALA A 2 -54.88 -25.48 -31.16
C ALA A 2 -54.68 -26.52 -30.02
N PHE A 3 -53.64 -26.46 -29.18
CA PHE A 3 -53.32 -25.38 -28.24
C PHE A 3 -51.85 -25.45 -27.80
N ALA A 4 -51.14 -24.31 -27.87
CA ALA A 4 -49.87 -24.05 -27.20
C ALA A 4 -50.11 -23.06 -26.05
N ARG A 5 -49.70 -23.41 -24.82
CA ARG A 5 -49.70 -22.50 -23.66
C ARG A 5 -48.33 -21.83 -23.54
N ARG A 6 -48.28 -20.53 -23.84
CA ARG A 6 -47.20 -19.60 -23.44
C ARG A 6 -47.37 -19.21 -21.97
N LEU A 7 -46.32 -19.36 -21.18
CA LEU A 7 -46.15 -18.69 -19.89
C LEU A 7 -45.42 -17.36 -20.12
N LEU A 8 -46.13 -16.26 -19.90
CA LEU A 8 -45.64 -14.88 -19.94
C LEU A 8 -44.84 -14.58 -18.66
N ARG A 9 -43.55 -14.27 -18.78
CA ARG A 9 -42.80 -13.49 -17.79
C ARG A 9 -42.98 -12.01 -18.14
N GLY A 10 -43.79 -11.29 -17.37
CA GLY A 10 -43.90 -9.83 -17.46
C GLY A 10 -42.77 -9.15 -16.66
N PRO A 11 -42.24 -8.00 -17.12
CA PRO A 11 -41.24 -7.25 -16.37
C PRO A 11 -41.93 -6.46 -15.25
N LEU A 12 -41.38 -6.50 -14.04
CA LEU A 12 -41.81 -5.67 -12.92
C LEU A 12 -41.27 -4.24 -13.10
N SER A 13 -41.97 -3.44 -13.91
CA SER A 13 -41.80 -1.99 -13.99
C SER A 13 -42.82 -1.32 -13.08
N GLY A 14 -42.41 -0.92 -11.87
CA GLY A 14 -43.18 -0.03 -10.99
C GLY A 14 -42.69 1.42 -11.16
N PRO A 15 -43.58 2.43 -11.22
CA PRO A 15 -43.20 3.80 -11.53
C PRO A 15 -42.45 4.48 -10.37
N LEU A 16 -41.32 5.11 -10.67
CA LEU A 16 -40.58 6.02 -9.79
C LEU A 16 -41.38 7.31 -9.58
N LEU A 17 -42.32 7.27 -8.63
CA LEU A 17 -43.01 8.46 -8.12
C LEU A 17 -42.31 8.95 -6.86
N GLY A 18 -41.85 10.21 -6.95
CA GLY A 18 -41.01 10.86 -5.96
C GLY A 18 -41.59 10.88 -4.55
N ARG A 19 -40.79 10.36 -3.61
CA ARG A 19 -40.81 10.80 -2.22
C ARG A 19 -39.48 11.48 -1.92
N ARG A 20 -39.44 12.81 -2.13
CA ARG A 20 -38.58 13.70 -1.34
C ARG A 20 -39.02 13.52 0.11
N GLY A 21 -38.27 12.75 0.89
CA GLY A 21 -38.68 12.37 2.23
C GLY A 21 -37.53 11.83 3.05
N VAL A 22 -36.82 12.76 3.70
CA VAL A 22 -36.29 12.61 5.08
C VAL A 22 -35.58 11.28 5.36
N CYS A 23 -34.29 11.20 4.99
CA CYS A 23 -33.27 10.35 5.63
C CYS A 23 -31.88 11.00 5.43
N ALA A 24 -31.72 12.24 5.88
CA ALA A 24 -30.39 12.85 6.05
C ALA A 24 -29.83 12.42 7.41
N GLY A 25 -29.46 11.14 7.51
CA GLY A 25 -28.81 10.55 8.68
C GLY A 25 -27.43 10.06 8.31
N ALA A 26 -26.39 10.75 8.79
CA ALA A 26 -25.00 10.29 8.91
C ALA A 26 -24.21 9.88 7.64
N MET A 27 -24.51 10.40 6.46
CA MET A 27 -23.59 10.27 5.32
C MET A 27 -22.51 11.35 5.39
N ALA A 28 -21.30 10.93 5.79
CA ALA A 28 -20.02 11.64 5.73
C ALA A 28 -19.82 12.44 4.41
N PRO A 29 -18.95 13.49 4.38
CA PRO A 29 -18.76 14.41 3.24
C PRO A 29 -18.67 13.73 1.87
N PRO A 30 -19.01 14.43 0.76
CA PRO A 30 -19.15 13.83 -0.57
C PRO A 30 -17.95 12.96 -0.93
N ARG A 31 -18.14 11.64 -0.99
CA ARG A 31 -17.05 10.69 -1.15
C ARG A 31 -16.62 10.63 -2.63
N ARG A 32 -15.31 10.69 -2.84
CA ARG A 32 -14.67 10.43 -4.13
C ARG A 32 -14.03 9.04 -4.11
N PHE A 33 -13.83 8.48 -5.28
CA PHE A 33 -13.30 7.16 -5.50
C PHE A 33 -12.24 7.22 -6.59
N VAL A 34 -11.19 6.44 -6.41
CA VAL A 34 -10.22 6.14 -7.46
C VAL A 34 -10.15 4.64 -7.66
N LEU A 35 -10.27 4.23 -8.92
CA LEU A 35 -10.22 2.83 -9.37
C LEU A 35 -8.93 2.63 -10.16
N GLU A 36 -8.14 1.62 -9.78
CA GLU A 36 -6.98 1.19 -10.57
C GLU A 36 -7.42 0.25 -11.68
N LEU A 37 -7.12 0.63 -12.92
CA LEU A 37 -7.46 -0.13 -14.12
C LEU A 37 -6.36 -1.14 -14.46
N PRO A 38 -6.65 -2.20 -15.25
CA PRO A 38 -5.66 -3.22 -15.63
C PRO A 38 -4.40 -2.68 -16.32
N ASP A 39 -4.50 -1.53 -16.99
CA ASP A 39 -3.39 -0.82 -17.65
C ASP A 39 -2.59 0.10 -16.70
N CYS A 40 -2.86 0.02 -15.38
CA CYS A 40 -2.28 0.86 -14.33
C CYS A 40 -2.62 2.36 -14.47
N THR A 41 -3.64 2.72 -15.24
CA THR A 41 -4.23 4.07 -15.19
C THR A 41 -5.31 4.15 -14.11
N LEU A 42 -5.66 5.37 -13.71
CA LEU A 42 -6.63 5.62 -12.67
C LEU A 42 -7.90 6.27 -13.24
N ALA A 43 -9.06 5.83 -12.77
CA ALA A 43 -10.35 6.45 -13.07
C ALA A 43 -10.97 7.02 -11.79
N HIS A 44 -11.39 8.28 -11.85
CA HIS A 44 -11.91 9.02 -10.70
C HIS A 44 -13.41 9.30 -10.84
N PHE A 45 -14.16 9.07 -9.76
CA PHE A 45 -15.59 9.34 -9.71
C PHE A 45 -16.05 9.75 -8.31
N ALA A 46 -17.24 10.33 -8.21
CA ALA A 46 -17.90 10.66 -6.95
C ALA A 46 -19.34 10.14 -6.93
N LEU A 47 -19.95 10.20 -5.76
CA LEU A 47 -21.34 9.86 -5.53
C LEU A 47 -22.10 11.14 -5.16
N GLY A 48 -22.99 11.64 -6.02
CA GLY A 48 -23.84 12.80 -5.70
C GLY A 48 -24.20 13.70 -6.88
N ALA A 49 -25.11 14.64 -6.63
CA ALA A 49 -25.58 15.64 -7.60
C ALA A 49 -24.66 16.89 -7.68
N ASP A 50 -23.78 17.10 -6.69
CA ASP A 50 -22.93 18.29 -6.56
C ASP A 50 -21.55 18.11 -7.22
N ALA A 51 -21.52 17.65 -8.48
CA ALA A 51 -20.33 17.80 -9.29
C ALA A 51 -20.34 19.21 -9.93
N PRO A 52 -19.33 20.07 -9.68
CA PRO A 52 -19.23 21.34 -10.38
C PRO A 52 -19.11 21.10 -11.89
N GLY A 53 -19.91 21.83 -12.67
CA GLY A 53 -20.17 21.62 -14.10
C GLY A 53 -19.03 21.96 -15.07
N ASP A 54 -17.79 21.61 -14.74
CA ASP A 54 -16.60 21.79 -15.57
C ASP A 54 -15.72 20.52 -15.61
N ALA A 55 -16.34 19.33 -15.58
CA ALA A 55 -15.60 18.10 -15.76
C ALA A 55 -15.22 17.94 -17.24
N ASP A 56 -13.92 17.73 -17.51
CA ASP A 56 -13.43 17.16 -18.76
C ASP A 56 -14.26 15.92 -19.13
N ALA A 57 -14.35 15.64 -20.43
CA ALA A 57 -15.18 14.56 -20.96
C ALA A 57 -14.99 13.27 -20.14
N PRO A 58 -16.08 12.63 -19.68
CA PRO A 58 -16.03 11.45 -18.82
C PRO A 58 -15.09 10.40 -19.40
N ASP A 59 -14.30 9.77 -18.54
CA ASP A 59 -13.57 8.58 -18.93
C ASP A 59 -14.60 7.50 -19.33
N PRO A 60 -14.71 7.15 -20.63
CA PRO A 60 -15.73 6.21 -21.09
C PRO A 60 -15.53 4.81 -20.48
N ARG A 61 -14.31 4.52 -19.99
CA ARG A 61 -13.98 3.26 -19.31
C ARG A 61 -14.76 3.10 -18.01
N LEU A 62 -15.09 4.18 -17.31
CA LEU A 62 -15.83 4.12 -16.05
C LEU A 62 -17.23 3.53 -16.25
N ALA A 63 -17.94 3.98 -17.28
CA ALA A 63 -19.26 3.46 -17.61
C ALA A 63 -19.21 1.99 -18.02
N ALA A 64 -18.19 1.59 -18.80
CA ALA A 64 -17.99 0.21 -19.20
C ALA A 64 -17.63 -0.72 -18.01
N LEU A 65 -16.91 -0.20 -17.02
CA LEU A 65 -16.48 -0.98 -15.85
C LEU A 65 -17.57 -1.11 -14.80
N LEU A 66 -18.30 -0.03 -14.52
CA LEU A 66 -19.28 -0.01 -13.44
C LEU A 66 -20.70 -0.36 -13.92
N GLY A 67 -21.00 -0.13 -15.19
CA GLY A 67 -22.31 -0.37 -15.80
C GLY A 67 -22.46 -1.73 -16.49
N PRO A 68 -23.64 -1.99 -17.08
CA PRO A 68 -23.95 -3.22 -17.80
C PRO A 68 -23.06 -3.41 -19.05
N PRO A 69 -22.89 -4.64 -19.59
CA PRO A 69 -23.71 -5.84 -19.33
C PRO A 69 -23.35 -6.61 -18.06
N GLU A 70 -22.18 -6.34 -17.47
CA GLU A 70 -21.71 -7.00 -16.25
C GLU A 70 -22.29 -6.32 -15.01
N ARG A 71 -22.23 -7.00 -13.86
CA ARG A 71 -22.62 -6.42 -12.58
C ARG A 71 -21.41 -6.06 -11.76
N SER A 72 -21.37 -4.82 -11.28
CA SER A 72 -20.27 -4.33 -10.45
C SER A 72 -20.72 -4.05 -9.03
N TYR A 73 -19.83 -4.33 -8.09
CA TYR A 73 -20.00 -4.13 -6.66
C TYR A 73 -18.78 -3.41 -6.09
N SER A 74 -18.97 -2.42 -5.23
CA SER A 74 -17.89 -1.85 -4.41
C SER A 74 -17.97 -2.38 -2.99
N LEU A 75 -16.84 -2.81 -2.42
CA LEU A 75 -16.73 -3.20 -1.02
C LEU A 75 -15.67 -2.34 -0.35
N CYS A 76 -16.06 -1.38 0.48
CA CYS A 76 -15.14 -0.45 1.15
C CYS A 76 -15.08 -0.70 2.65
N VAL A 77 -13.88 -0.63 3.24
CA VAL A 77 -13.69 -0.71 4.69
C VAL A 77 -13.60 0.71 5.26
N PRO A 78 -14.59 1.15 6.05
CA PRO A 78 -14.63 2.52 6.53
C PRO A 78 -13.60 2.78 7.63
N VAL A 79 -13.02 3.99 7.58
CA VAL A 79 -12.16 4.58 8.60
C VAL A 79 -12.55 6.05 8.69
N THR A 80 -12.97 6.52 9.88
CA THR A 80 -13.26 7.94 10.05
C THR A 80 -11.97 8.76 9.92
N PRO A 81 -11.98 9.98 9.36
CA PRO A 81 -10.76 10.78 9.22
C PRO A 81 -9.97 10.96 10.52
N ASP A 82 -10.68 11.12 11.64
CA ASP A 82 -10.10 11.27 12.98
C ASP A 82 -9.90 9.94 13.71
N ALA A 83 -9.99 8.81 13.00
CA ALA A 83 -9.81 7.51 13.63
C ALA A 83 -8.36 7.33 14.08
N GLY A 84 -8.18 7.02 15.37
CA GLY A 84 -6.87 6.70 15.93
C GLY A 84 -6.21 5.49 15.26
N CYS A 85 -4.92 5.28 15.59
CA CYS A 85 -4.09 4.19 15.06
C CYS A 85 -4.80 2.83 15.06
N GLY A 86 -5.40 2.43 16.19
CA GLY A 86 -6.09 1.14 16.31
C GLY A 86 -7.22 0.92 15.30
N ALA A 87 -7.95 1.97 14.93
CA ALA A 87 -9.00 1.84 13.91
C ALA A 87 -8.41 1.59 12.51
N ARG A 88 -7.29 2.23 12.18
CA ARG A 88 -6.57 2.02 10.91
C ARG A 88 -5.98 0.61 10.83
N VAL A 89 -5.42 0.11 11.94
CA VAL A 89 -4.92 -1.28 12.06
C VAL A 89 -6.06 -2.28 11.86
N ARG A 90 -7.18 -2.12 12.56
CA ARG A 90 -8.36 -3.00 12.40
C ARG A 90 -8.91 -2.98 10.98
N ALA A 91 -9.01 -1.80 10.37
CA ALA A 91 -9.46 -1.65 8.99
C ALA A 91 -8.53 -2.34 7.99
N ALA A 92 -7.22 -2.21 8.15
CA ALA A 92 -6.25 -2.86 7.27
C ALA A 92 -6.32 -4.40 7.37
N ARG A 93 -6.48 -4.95 8.59
CA ARG A 93 -6.65 -6.40 8.78
C ARG A 93 -7.96 -6.91 8.20
N LEU A 94 -9.05 -6.16 8.38
CA LEU A 94 -10.33 -6.49 7.74
C LEU A 94 -10.19 -6.49 6.21
N HIS A 95 -9.60 -5.44 5.64
CA HIS A 95 -9.37 -5.32 4.20
C HIS A 95 -8.57 -6.52 3.67
N GLN A 96 -7.49 -6.93 4.35
CA GLN A 96 -6.72 -8.11 3.97
C GLN A 96 -7.52 -9.41 4.09
N ARG A 97 -8.32 -9.58 5.15
CA ARG A 97 -9.20 -10.75 5.31
C ARG A 97 -10.23 -10.85 4.17
N LEU A 98 -10.87 -9.73 3.85
CA LEU A 98 -11.82 -9.63 2.74
C LEU A 98 -11.15 -9.98 1.40
N LEU A 99 -9.94 -9.48 1.13
CA LEU A 99 -9.17 -9.84 -0.07
C LEU A 99 -8.97 -11.36 -0.20
N HIS A 100 -8.62 -12.05 0.89
CA HIS A 100 -8.46 -13.51 0.87
C HIS A 100 -9.78 -14.24 0.61
N GLN A 101 -10.89 -13.75 1.15
CA GLN A 101 -12.23 -14.32 0.95
C GLN A 101 -12.73 -14.09 -0.49
N LEU A 102 -12.54 -12.89 -1.04
CA LEU A 102 -12.91 -12.52 -2.40
C LEU A 102 -12.11 -13.25 -3.50
N ARG A 103 -11.06 -14.00 -3.13
CA ARG A 103 -10.28 -14.86 -4.06
C ARG A 103 -10.73 -16.33 -4.04
N ARG A 104 -11.82 -16.66 -3.35
CA ARG A 104 -12.30 -18.04 -3.13
C ARG A 104 -13.79 -18.17 -3.45
N GLY A 105 -14.22 -19.40 -3.65
CA GLY A 105 -15.63 -19.74 -3.85
C GLY A 105 -16.27 -19.02 -5.04
N PRO A 106 -17.49 -18.47 -4.92
CA PRO A 106 -18.23 -17.88 -6.04
C PRO A 106 -17.55 -16.65 -6.65
N PHE A 107 -16.60 -16.03 -5.93
CA PHE A 107 -15.90 -14.84 -6.39
C PHE A 107 -14.74 -15.13 -7.34
N GLN A 108 -14.33 -16.40 -7.50
CA GLN A 108 -13.18 -16.77 -8.35
C GLN A 108 -13.35 -16.40 -9.83
N ARG A 109 -14.59 -16.33 -10.31
CA ARG A 109 -14.92 -15.88 -11.67
C ARG A 109 -14.94 -14.36 -11.82
N CYS A 110 -15.02 -13.63 -10.71
CA CYS A 110 -15.15 -12.19 -10.72
C CYS A 110 -13.80 -11.52 -10.93
N GLN A 111 -13.80 -10.37 -11.61
CA GLN A 111 -12.62 -9.52 -11.69
C GLN A 111 -12.57 -8.65 -10.44
N LEU A 112 -11.44 -8.68 -9.73
CA LEU A 112 -11.21 -7.87 -8.55
C LEU A 112 -10.24 -6.74 -8.86
N LEU A 113 -10.68 -5.50 -8.71
CA LEU A 113 -9.88 -4.29 -8.91
C LEU A 113 -9.72 -3.52 -7.60
N ARG A 114 -8.60 -2.81 -7.47
CA ARG A 114 -8.29 -1.99 -6.30
C ARG A 114 -9.11 -0.69 -6.35
N LEU A 115 -9.81 -0.40 -5.25
CA LEU A 115 -10.64 0.79 -5.10
C LEU A 115 -10.19 1.55 -3.86
N LEU A 116 -10.07 2.86 -3.96
CA LEU A 116 -9.78 3.73 -2.81
C LEU A 116 -10.84 4.82 -2.74
N CYS A 117 -11.53 4.91 -1.60
CA CYS A 117 -12.45 5.99 -1.29
C CYS A 117 -11.69 7.10 -0.55
N TYR A 118 -11.96 8.36 -0.86
CA TYR A 118 -11.28 9.50 -0.23
C TYR A 118 -12.19 10.73 -0.10
N CYS A 119 -11.87 11.58 0.88
CA CYS A 119 -12.55 12.84 1.07
C CYS A 119 -12.00 13.91 0.09
N PRO A 120 -12.85 14.80 -0.45
CA PRO A 120 -12.39 15.99 -1.15
C PRO A 120 -11.53 16.85 -0.23
N GLY A 121 -10.48 17.47 -0.78
CA GLY A 121 -9.61 18.38 -0.04
C GLY A 121 -8.24 17.81 0.35
N GLY A 122 -7.96 16.53 0.07
CA GLY A 122 -6.60 15.97 0.18
C GLY A 122 -6.03 15.95 1.60
N GLN A 123 -6.89 15.94 2.62
CA GLN A 123 -6.47 15.85 4.02
C GLN A 123 -6.07 14.41 4.38
N ALA A 124 -5.09 14.29 5.29
CA ALA A 124 -4.67 13.01 5.84
C ALA A 124 -5.80 12.34 6.65
N GLY A 125 -5.78 11.00 6.73
CA GLY A 125 -6.78 10.15 7.36
C GLY A 125 -8.02 9.90 6.50
N GLY A 126 -8.11 10.52 5.33
CA GLY A 126 -9.31 10.46 4.49
C GLY A 126 -9.43 9.22 3.62
N ALA A 127 -8.36 8.46 3.40
CA ALA A 127 -8.35 7.37 2.43
C ALA A 127 -8.80 6.04 3.04
N GLN A 128 -9.73 5.38 2.37
CA GLN A 128 -10.36 4.12 2.78
C GLN A 128 -10.18 3.07 1.69
N GLN A 129 -9.50 1.99 2.04
CA GLN A 129 -9.23 0.90 1.11
C GLN A 129 -10.50 0.09 0.83
N GLY A 130 -10.62 -0.38 -0.40
CA GLY A 130 -11.74 -1.19 -0.85
C GLY A 130 -11.45 -1.94 -2.13
N PHE A 131 -12.50 -2.58 -2.64
CA PHE A 131 -12.45 -3.38 -3.84
C PHE A 131 -13.60 -3.01 -4.77
N LEU A 132 -13.35 -3.07 -6.07
CA LEU A 132 -14.41 -3.22 -7.06
C LEU A 132 -14.42 -4.68 -7.52
N LEU A 133 -15.54 -5.36 -7.34
CA LEU A 133 -15.79 -6.70 -7.84
C LEU A 133 -16.69 -6.62 -9.06
N ARG A 134 -16.24 -7.10 -10.21
CA ARG A 134 -17.05 -7.21 -11.44
C ARG A 134 -17.42 -8.67 -11.66
N ASP A 135 -18.71 -8.95 -11.65
CA ASP A 135 -19.27 -10.25 -11.99
C ASP A 135 -19.69 -10.24 -13.47
N PRO A 136 -18.94 -10.94 -14.34
CA PRO A 136 -19.25 -10.98 -15.76
C PRO A 136 -20.59 -11.69 -16.08
N LEU A 137 -21.15 -12.45 -15.13
CA LEU A 137 -22.37 -13.24 -15.34
C LEU A 137 -23.61 -12.68 -14.65
N ASP A 138 -23.50 -11.58 -13.87
CA ASP A 138 -24.56 -11.07 -12.98
C ASP A 138 -25.24 -12.22 -12.19
N ASP A 139 -24.41 -13.09 -11.62
CA ASP A 139 -24.87 -14.34 -11.03
C ASP A 139 -25.45 -14.08 -9.63
N PRO A 140 -26.70 -14.50 -9.36
CA PRO A 140 -27.33 -14.34 -8.05
C PRO A 140 -26.51 -14.87 -6.88
N ASP A 141 -25.71 -15.92 -7.09
CA ASP A 141 -24.86 -16.52 -6.06
C ASP A 141 -23.74 -15.57 -5.63
N THR A 142 -23.20 -14.76 -6.56
CA THR A 142 -22.18 -13.75 -6.24
C THR A 142 -22.76 -12.71 -5.29
N ARG A 143 -23.95 -12.20 -5.61
CA ARG A 143 -24.65 -11.22 -4.78
C ARG A 143 -24.96 -11.77 -3.39
N GLN A 144 -25.48 -13.00 -3.33
CA GLN A 144 -25.85 -13.64 -2.07
C GLN A 144 -24.60 -13.88 -1.19
N ALA A 145 -23.49 -14.32 -1.80
CA ALA A 145 -22.23 -14.51 -1.09
C ALA A 145 -21.61 -13.20 -0.59
N LEU A 146 -21.71 -12.09 -1.36
CA LEU A 146 -21.29 -10.76 -0.89
C LEU A 146 -22.07 -10.31 0.35
N LEU A 147 -23.38 -10.56 0.37
CA LEU A 147 -24.24 -10.21 1.50
C LEU A 147 -23.94 -11.08 2.74
N GLU A 148 -23.65 -12.36 2.55
CA GLU A 148 -23.19 -13.25 3.62
C GLU A 148 -21.84 -12.80 4.20
N LEU A 149 -20.91 -12.36 3.33
CA LEU A 149 -19.62 -11.81 3.72
C LEU A 149 -19.77 -10.56 4.62
N LEU A 150 -20.70 -9.66 4.28
CA LEU A 150 -21.05 -8.52 5.13
C LEU A 150 -21.61 -8.97 6.48
N GLY A 151 -22.54 -9.93 6.48
CA GLY A 151 -23.18 -10.43 7.70
C GLY A 151 -22.21 -11.14 8.66
N ALA A 152 -21.12 -11.71 8.15
CA ALA A 152 -20.07 -12.30 8.97
C ALA A 152 -19.19 -11.26 9.69
N CYS A 153 -19.19 -10.00 9.26
CA CYS A 153 -18.40 -8.94 9.87
C CYS A 153 -19.16 -8.27 11.03
N GLN A 154 -19.14 -8.90 12.20
CA GLN A 154 -19.90 -8.44 13.38
C GLN A 154 -19.27 -7.22 14.08
N GLU A 155 -17.94 -7.17 14.13
CA GLU A 155 -17.16 -6.13 14.81
C GLU A 155 -16.86 -4.94 13.90
N ALA A 156 -16.71 -3.75 14.50
CA ALA A 156 -16.29 -2.56 13.78
C ALA A 156 -14.79 -2.62 13.41
N PRO A 157 -14.37 -2.10 12.24
CA PRO A 157 -15.19 -1.43 11.22
C PRO A 157 -16.04 -2.43 10.41
N ARG A 158 -17.26 -2.05 10.04
CA ARG A 158 -18.13 -2.87 9.19
C ARG A 158 -18.01 -2.41 7.74
N PRO A 159 -17.75 -3.32 6.78
CA PRO A 159 -17.63 -2.93 5.38
C PRO A 159 -18.99 -2.52 4.80
N HIS A 160 -18.97 -1.62 3.81
CA HIS A 160 -20.17 -1.23 3.07
C HIS A 160 -20.18 -1.85 1.68
N LEU A 161 -21.34 -2.31 1.22
CA LEU A 161 -21.53 -2.86 -0.13
C LEU A 161 -22.28 -1.86 -1.00
N GLY A 162 -21.65 -1.40 -2.08
CA GLY A 162 -22.29 -0.62 -3.14
C GLY A 162 -22.62 -1.52 -4.32
N GLU A 163 -23.86 -1.48 -4.80
CA GLU A 163 -24.30 -2.16 -6.03
C GLU A 163 -24.44 -1.12 -7.14
N PHE A 164 -23.77 -1.31 -8.28
CA PHE A 164 -23.87 -0.41 -9.42
C PHE A 164 -24.96 -0.86 -10.40
N GLU A 165 -25.75 0.10 -10.87
CA GLU A 165 -26.82 -0.12 -11.85
C GLU A 165 -26.96 1.07 -12.80
N ALA A 166 -27.34 0.80 -14.05
CA ALA A 166 -27.73 1.84 -14.98
C ALA A 166 -29.26 1.99 -14.97
N ASP A 167 -29.75 3.22 -14.94
CA ASP A 167 -31.17 3.51 -15.14
C ASP A 167 -31.57 3.37 -16.64
N PRO A 168 -32.86 3.44 -16.99
CA PRO A 168 -33.30 3.35 -18.39
C PRO A 168 -32.74 4.44 -19.33
N ARG A 169 -32.15 5.52 -18.79
CA ARG A 169 -31.47 6.58 -19.54
C ARG A 169 -29.97 6.32 -19.68
N GLY A 170 -29.46 5.21 -19.15
CA GLY A 170 -28.05 4.87 -19.12
C GLY A 170 -27.25 5.59 -18.05
N GLN A 171 -27.90 6.34 -17.13
CA GLN A 171 -27.19 6.98 -16.04
C GLN A 171 -26.82 5.95 -14.98
N LEU A 172 -25.58 6.00 -14.50
CA LEU A 172 -25.05 5.06 -13.54
C LEU A 172 -25.36 5.52 -12.11
N TRP A 173 -25.83 4.59 -11.29
CA TRP A 173 -26.19 4.79 -9.90
C TRP A 173 -25.49 3.75 -9.03
N GLN A 174 -25.15 4.13 -7.80
CA GLN A 174 -24.71 3.21 -6.76
C GLN A 174 -25.76 3.15 -5.66
N ARG A 175 -26.24 1.95 -5.35
CA ARG A 175 -27.06 1.66 -4.16
C ARG A 175 -26.18 1.15 -3.04
N LEU A 176 -26.20 1.82 -1.90
CA LEU A 176 -25.41 1.44 -0.73
C LEU A 176 -26.25 0.56 0.20
N TRP A 177 -25.67 -0.57 0.58
CA TRP A 177 -26.29 -1.58 1.43
C TRP A 177 -25.46 -1.79 2.70
N GLU A 178 -26.17 -1.90 3.82
CA GLU A 178 -25.63 -2.30 5.12
C GLU A 178 -26.39 -3.49 5.68
N VAL A 179 -25.71 -4.27 6.52
CA VAL A 179 -26.35 -5.31 7.33
C VAL A 179 -26.40 -4.82 8.77
N GLN A 180 -27.61 -4.60 9.27
CA GLN A 180 -27.88 -4.22 10.67
C GLN A 180 -28.84 -5.25 11.26
N ASP A 181 -28.46 -5.89 12.37
CA ASP A 181 -29.25 -6.93 13.07
C ASP A 181 -29.73 -8.07 12.15
N GLY A 182 -28.86 -8.52 11.24
CA GLY A 182 -29.15 -9.54 10.24
C GLY A 182 -30.11 -9.09 9.13
N ARG A 183 -30.60 -7.85 9.17
CA ARG A 183 -31.43 -7.25 8.12
C ARG A 183 -30.59 -6.46 7.14
N ARG A 184 -30.95 -6.58 5.87
CA ARG A 184 -30.34 -5.84 4.76
C ARG A 184 -31.08 -4.52 4.62
N LEU A 185 -30.37 -3.40 4.78
CA LEU A 185 -30.93 -2.07 4.66
C LEU A 185 -30.23 -1.33 3.53
N GLN A 186 -31.01 -0.80 2.59
CA GLN A 186 -30.49 0.18 1.64
C GLN A 186 -30.36 1.51 2.40
N VAL A 187 -29.13 1.97 2.60
CA VAL A 187 -28.83 3.19 3.37
C VAL A 187 -28.53 4.39 2.49
N GLY A 188 -28.33 4.18 1.19
CA GLY A 188 -28.07 5.25 0.24
C GLY A 188 -28.36 4.87 -1.21
N CYS A 189 -28.58 5.88 -2.03
CA CYS A 189 -28.57 5.77 -3.49
C CYS A 189 -28.05 7.10 -4.04
N ALA A 190 -27.01 7.05 -4.87
CA ALA A 190 -26.40 8.25 -5.44
C ALA A 190 -25.99 8.00 -6.89
N GLN A 191 -26.09 9.06 -7.70
CA GLN A 191 -25.60 9.02 -9.06
C GLN A 191 -24.07 8.96 -9.05
N VAL A 192 -23.51 8.10 -9.90
CA VAL A 192 -22.07 8.07 -10.16
C VAL A 192 -21.75 9.17 -11.16
N VAL A 193 -20.89 10.08 -10.74
CA VAL A 193 -20.45 11.21 -11.56
C VAL A 193 -18.93 11.16 -11.72
N PRO A 194 -18.38 11.33 -12.93
CA PRO A 194 -16.94 11.45 -13.11
C PRO A 194 -16.42 12.69 -12.38
N VAL A 195 -15.19 12.64 -11.89
CA VAL A 195 -14.50 13.81 -11.32
C VAL A 195 -13.08 13.89 -11.85
N PRO A 196 -12.49 15.09 -11.96
CA PRO A 196 -11.09 15.21 -12.37
C PRO A 196 -10.16 14.54 -11.37
N GLU A 197 -9.03 14.03 -11.88
CA GLU A 197 -7.93 13.52 -11.07
C GLU A 197 -7.39 14.63 -10.15
N PRO A 198 -7.21 14.37 -8.83
CA PRO A 198 -6.59 15.33 -7.93
C PRO A 198 -5.10 15.54 -8.23
N PRO A 199 -4.49 16.68 -7.84
CA PRO A 199 -3.08 16.96 -8.12
C PRO A 199 -2.08 15.95 -7.53
N LEU A 200 -2.46 15.27 -6.45
CA LEU A 200 -1.70 14.20 -5.82
C LEU A 200 -2.59 12.97 -5.69
N HIS A 201 -2.00 11.78 -5.80
CA HIS A 201 -2.72 10.53 -5.57
C HIS A 201 -3.37 10.54 -4.17
N PRO A 202 -4.65 10.13 -4.01
CA PRO A 202 -5.39 10.32 -2.76
C PRO A 202 -4.81 9.67 -1.50
N VAL A 203 -3.93 8.67 -1.65
CA VAL A 203 -3.23 8.02 -0.51
C VAL A 203 -2.03 8.81 0.00
N VAL A 204 -1.48 9.74 -0.80
CA VAL A 204 -0.22 10.43 -0.50
C VAL A 204 -0.25 11.18 0.84
N PRO A 205 -1.32 11.91 1.18
CA PRO A 205 -1.46 12.55 2.50
C PRO A 205 -1.43 11.56 3.67
N ASP A 206 -1.83 10.30 3.45
CA ASP A 206 -1.94 9.28 4.50
C ASP A 206 -0.62 8.52 4.72
N LEU A 207 0.33 8.58 3.78
CA LEU A 207 1.58 7.81 3.83
C LEU A 207 2.38 7.98 5.14
N PRO A 208 2.56 9.20 5.70
CA PRO A 208 3.29 9.38 6.95
C PRO A 208 2.60 8.69 8.14
N SER A 209 1.27 8.69 8.17
CA SER A 209 0.52 8.06 9.26
C SER A 209 0.39 6.54 9.08
N SER A 210 0.50 6.03 7.85
CA SER A 210 0.11 4.66 7.51
C SER A 210 1.27 3.69 7.27
N VAL A 211 2.32 4.09 6.54
CA VAL A 211 3.33 3.12 6.07
C VAL A 211 4.76 3.64 6.03
N VAL A 212 5.00 4.95 6.04
CA VAL A 212 6.37 5.52 6.03
C VAL A 212 6.85 5.87 7.44
N PHE A 213 5.96 6.33 8.32
CA PHE A 213 6.20 6.75 9.71
C PHE A 213 7.29 7.82 9.88
N PRO A 214 6.93 9.06 10.30
CA PRO A 214 7.89 10.15 10.43
C PRO A 214 8.85 9.99 11.62
N ASP A 215 8.48 9.18 12.60
CA ASP A 215 9.23 8.99 13.85
C ASP A 215 8.96 7.61 14.47
N ARG A 216 9.73 7.29 15.51
CA ARG A 216 9.65 6.02 16.23
C ARG A 216 8.30 5.81 16.89
N GLU A 217 7.71 6.87 17.46
CA GLU A 217 6.47 6.77 18.23
C GLU A 217 5.27 6.46 17.31
N ALA A 218 5.25 7.00 16.08
CA ALA A 218 4.26 6.69 15.08
C ALA A 218 4.27 5.19 14.68
N ALA A 219 5.44 4.60 14.49
CA ALA A 219 5.58 3.16 14.22
C ALA A 219 5.27 2.31 15.47
N ARG A 220 5.70 2.77 16.66
CA ARG A 220 5.44 2.11 17.96
C ARG A 220 3.94 1.99 18.22
N ALA A 221 3.18 3.06 17.99
CA ALA A 221 1.73 3.11 18.17
C ALA A 221 0.98 2.07 17.32
N VAL A 222 1.50 1.70 16.15
CA VAL A 222 0.92 0.62 15.33
C VAL A 222 1.12 -0.74 15.99
N LEU A 223 2.34 -1.03 16.45
CA LEU A 223 2.65 -2.33 17.08
C LEU A 223 1.98 -2.49 18.44
N GLU A 224 1.78 -1.41 19.19
CA GLU A 224 1.02 -1.44 20.45
C GLU A 224 -0.42 -1.95 20.24
N GLU A 225 -1.10 -1.45 19.21
CA GLU A 225 -2.44 -1.88 18.81
C GLU A 225 -2.48 -3.36 18.37
N CYS A 226 -1.33 -3.89 17.94
CA CYS A 226 -1.20 -5.28 17.50
C CYS A 226 -0.99 -6.27 18.65
N THR A 227 -0.56 -5.82 19.84
CA THR A 227 -0.18 -6.73 20.95
C THR A 227 -1.30 -7.65 21.43
N SER A 228 -2.56 -7.30 21.15
CA SER A 228 -3.73 -8.13 21.49
C SER A 228 -3.92 -9.35 20.58
N PHE A 229 -3.31 -9.37 19.38
CA PHE A 229 -3.49 -10.45 18.41
C PHE A 229 -2.21 -10.89 17.69
N ILE A 230 -1.08 -10.20 17.88
CA ILE A 230 0.27 -10.61 17.49
C ILE A 230 1.15 -10.56 18.74
N PRO A 231 1.28 -11.67 19.49
CA PRO A 231 2.09 -11.70 20.72
C PRO A 231 3.53 -11.22 20.53
N GLU A 232 4.14 -11.52 19.38
CA GLU A 232 5.49 -11.12 18.99
C GLU A 232 5.66 -9.60 18.89
N ALA A 233 4.59 -8.84 18.67
CA ALA A 233 4.64 -7.38 18.68
C ALA A 233 5.12 -6.84 20.03
N ARG A 234 4.74 -7.49 21.15
CA ARG A 234 5.25 -7.11 22.48
C ARG A 234 6.77 -7.29 22.57
N ALA A 235 7.28 -8.39 22.07
CA ALA A 235 8.71 -8.68 22.13
C ALA A 235 9.54 -7.73 21.25
N VAL A 236 9.01 -7.28 20.10
CA VAL A 236 9.62 -6.19 19.30
C VAL A 236 9.62 -4.88 20.08
N LEU A 237 8.50 -4.51 20.69
CA LEU A 237 8.39 -3.29 21.49
C LEU A 237 9.35 -3.29 22.67
N ASP A 238 9.50 -4.42 23.37
CA ASP A 238 10.43 -4.55 24.51
C ASP A 238 11.89 -4.35 24.09
N LEU A 239 12.27 -4.75 22.86
CA LEU A 239 13.61 -4.48 22.30
C LEU A 239 13.79 -3.00 21.92
N VAL A 240 12.74 -2.38 21.36
CA VAL A 240 12.74 -0.94 21.04
C VAL A 240 12.84 -0.10 22.31
N ASP A 241 12.15 -0.49 23.38
CA ASP A 241 12.15 0.22 24.66
C ASP A 241 13.52 0.15 25.37
N GLN A 242 14.38 -0.81 25.01
CA GLN A 242 15.79 -0.88 25.44
C GLN A 242 16.72 0.06 24.65
N CYS A 243 16.28 0.57 23.50
CA CYS A 243 17.07 1.46 22.67
C CYS A 243 17.03 2.91 23.21
N PRO A 244 18.15 3.64 23.25
CA PRO A 244 18.15 5.05 23.65
C PRO A 244 17.21 5.88 22.77
N LYS A 245 16.48 6.84 23.36
CA LYS A 245 15.61 7.75 22.59
C LYS A 245 16.38 8.75 21.74
N GLN A 246 17.55 9.17 22.23
CA GLN A 246 18.46 10.06 21.53
C GLN A 246 19.72 9.27 21.24
N ILE A 247 20.01 9.08 19.96
CA ILE A 247 21.12 8.28 19.49
C ILE A 247 22.04 9.22 18.72
N GLN A 248 23.34 9.19 19.05
CA GLN A 248 24.36 9.92 18.30
C GLN A 248 25.31 8.94 17.64
N LYS A 249 25.59 9.17 16.36
CA LYS A 249 26.62 8.44 15.62
C LYS A 249 28.00 8.70 16.26
N GLY A 250 28.83 7.68 16.33
CA GLY A 250 30.22 7.82 16.73
C GLY A 250 31.08 8.52 15.65
N LYS A 251 32.39 8.56 15.87
CA LYS A 251 33.35 9.26 15.00
C LYS A 251 33.60 8.59 13.65
N PHE A 252 33.28 7.30 13.51
CA PHE A 252 33.49 6.57 12.27
C PHE A 252 32.29 6.67 11.33
N GLN A 253 32.57 6.46 10.04
CA GLN A 253 31.60 6.60 8.96
C GLN A 253 30.56 5.48 8.98
N VAL A 254 29.35 5.82 8.59
CA VAL A 254 28.23 4.88 8.42
C VAL A 254 27.76 4.94 6.97
N VAL A 255 27.85 3.81 6.27
CA VAL A 255 27.43 3.69 4.86
C VAL A 255 26.30 2.66 4.76
N ALA A 256 25.15 3.07 4.23
CA ALA A 256 24.07 2.12 3.92
C ALA A 256 24.14 1.72 2.44
N ILE A 257 24.00 0.43 2.16
CA ILE A 257 23.95 -0.11 0.80
C ILE A 257 22.52 -0.60 0.54
N GLU A 258 21.86 0.06 -0.40
CA GLU A 258 20.48 -0.13 -0.79
C GLU A 258 20.36 -0.79 -2.17
N GLY A 259 19.14 -1.19 -2.54
CA GLY A 259 18.83 -1.73 -3.86
C GLY A 259 17.80 -2.85 -3.84
N LEU A 260 17.28 -3.19 -5.02
CA LEU A 260 16.31 -4.28 -5.19
C LEU A 260 16.90 -5.65 -4.82
N ASP A 261 16.03 -6.64 -4.63
CA ASP A 261 16.48 -8.02 -4.48
C ASP A 261 17.23 -8.50 -5.74
N ALA A 262 18.22 -9.36 -5.54
CA ALA A 262 19.14 -9.87 -6.57
C ALA A 262 20.09 -8.84 -7.22
N THR A 263 20.25 -7.63 -6.68
CA THR A 263 21.30 -6.68 -7.13
C THR A 263 22.72 -7.01 -6.64
N GLY A 264 22.87 -7.99 -5.74
CA GLY A 264 24.18 -8.41 -5.21
C GLY A 264 24.58 -7.75 -3.88
N LYS A 265 23.67 -7.03 -3.21
CA LYS A 265 23.92 -6.33 -1.93
C LYS A 265 24.72 -7.13 -0.92
N THR A 266 24.26 -8.32 -0.52
CA THR A 266 24.94 -9.14 0.51
C THR A 266 26.39 -9.48 0.14
N THR A 267 26.68 -9.68 -1.15
CA THR A 267 28.06 -9.90 -1.61
C THR A 267 28.88 -8.62 -1.50
N VAL A 268 28.34 -7.49 -1.95
CA VAL A 268 29.04 -6.20 -1.94
C VAL A 268 29.26 -5.71 -0.51
N THR A 269 28.24 -5.78 0.35
CA THR A 269 28.32 -5.33 1.75
C THR A 269 29.36 -6.12 2.54
N GLN A 270 29.43 -7.44 2.35
CA GLN A 270 30.47 -8.28 2.96
C GLN A 270 31.87 -7.90 2.47
N SER A 271 32.09 -7.82 1.15
CA SER A 271 33.39 -7.48 0.59
C SER A 271 33.88 -6.08 0.98
N VAL A 272 32.97 -5.11 1.06
CA VAL A 272 33.27 -3.73 1.50
C VAL A 272 33.61 -3.72 3.00
N ALA A 273 32.83 -4.42 3.82
CA ALA A 273 33.11 -4.52 5.25
C ALA A 273 34.47 -5.15 5.54
N ASP A 274 34.81 -6.25 4.85
CA ASP A 274 36.11 -6.90 4.97
C ASP A 274 37.27 -5.98 4.54
N SER A 275 37.09 -5.26 3.43
CA SER A 275 38.12 -4.35 2.88
C SER A 275 38.38 -3.14 3.79
N LEU A 276 37.33 -2.59 4.42
CA LEU A 276 37.41 -1.42 5.31
C LEU A 276 37.60 -1.80 6.78
N LYS A 277 37.61 -3.10 7.11
CA LYS A 277 37.54 -3.61 8.49
C LYS A 277 36.37 -2.99 9.27
N ALA A 278 35.24 -2.82 8.58
CA ALA A 278 34.02 -2.24 9.11
C ALA A 278 33.14 -3.33 9.75
N VAL A 279 32.26 -2.92 10.66
CA VAL A 279 31.19 -3.80 11.14
C VAL A 279 30.07 -3.82 10.11
N LEU A 280 29.61 -5.02 9.73
CA LEU A 280 28.45 -5.20 8.87
C LEU A 280 27.19 -5.43 9.71
N LEU A 281 26.22 -4.51 9.62
CA LEU A 281 24.88 -4.63 10.19
C LEU A 281 23.86 -4.89 9.09
N LYS A 282 22.69 -5.43 9.46
CA LYS A 282 21.59 -5.75 8.53
C LYS A 282 20.29 -5.12 9.04
N SER A 283 19.46 -4.60 8.13
CA SER A 283 18.08 -4.24 8.46
C SER A 283 17.09 -5.17 7.71
N PRO A 284 16.17 -5.86 8.42
CA PRO A 284 15.99 -5.87 9.87
C PRO A 284 17.14 -6.60 10.60
N PRO A 285 17.39 -6.29 11.89
CA PRO A 285 18.44 -6.94 12.68
C PRO A 285 18.09 -8.38 13.03
N SER A 286 19.10 -9.21 13.30
CA SER A 286 18.93 -10.64 13.56
C SER A 286 18.08 -10.94 14.81
N CYS A 287 18.11 -10.07 15.82
CA CYS A 287 17.35 -10.20 17.05
C CYS A 287 15.82 -10.21 16.85
N ILE A 288 15.32 -9.63 15.75
CA ILE A 288 13.90 -9.69 15.36
C ILE A 288 13.65 -10.56 14.13
N GLY A 289 14.71 -11.12 13.53
CA GLY A 289 14.64 -11.88 12.27
C GLY A 289 13.73 -13.11 12.34
N GLN A 290 13.63 -13.73 13.52
CA GLN A 290 12.75 -14.89 13.76
C GLN A 290 11.25 -14.58 13.59
N TRP A 291 10.83 -13.31 13.74
CA TRP A 291 9.43 -12.89 13.60
C TRP A 291 9.11 -12.35 12.22
N ARG A 292 10.09 -12.22 11.34
CA ARG A 292 9.93 -11.60 10.02
C ARG A 292 8.77 -12.20 9.22
N LYS A 293 8.66 -13.53 9.17
CA LYS A 293 7.58 -14.22 8.44
C LYS A 293 6.19 -13.86 8.96
N ILE A 294 6.04 -13.69 10.27
CA ILE A 294 4.76 -13.33 10.91
C ILE A 294 4.32 -11.95 10.43
N PHE A 295 5.23 -10.97 10.46
CA PHE A 295 4.93 -9.60 10.05
C PHE A 295 4.83 -9.43 8.53
N ASP A 296 5.53 -10.25 7.73
CA ASP A 296 5.42 -10.23 6.28
C ASP A 296 4.02 -10.64 5.79
N ASP A 297 3.34 -11.51 6.54
CA ASP A 297 1.98 -11.99 6.26
C ASP A 297 0.88 -11.00 6.69
N GLU A 298 1.19 -9.93 7.42
CA GLU A 298 0.24 -8.92 7.90
C GLU A 298 0.02 -7.77 6.87
N PRO A 299 -1.01 -6.91 7.03
CA PRO A 299 -1.23 -5.76 6.16
C PRO A 299 -0.05 -4.78 6.15
N THR A 300 0.09 -3.98 5.08
CA THR A 300 1.24 -3.07 4.88
C THR A 300 1.51 -2.16 6.09
N ILE A 301 0.46 -1.61 6.74
CA ILE A 301 0.61 -0.77 7.94
C ILE A 301 1.36 -1.49 9.07
N ILE A 302 1.05 -2.75 9.33
CA ILE A 302 1.70 -3.56 10.38
C ILE A 302 3.09 -3.99 9.93
N ARG A 303 3.19 -4.51 8.70
CA ARG A 303 4.48 -4.95 8.11
C ARG A 303 5.51 -3.83 8.12
N ARG A 304 5.15 -2.63 7.67
CA ARG A 304 6.07 -1.48 7.62
C ARG A 304 6.39 -0.91 8.99
N ALA A 305 5.47 -0.98 9.96
CA ALA A 305 5.76 -0.59 11.33
C ALA A 305 6.82 -1.53 11.96
N PHE A 306 6.76 -2.84 11.70
CA PHE A 306 7.80 -3.80 12.10
C PHE A 306 9.18 -3.45 11.52
N TYR A 307 9.26 -3.21 10.20
CA TYR A 307 10.53 -2.83 9.56
C TYR A 307 11.04 -1.47 10.03
N SER A 308 10.14 -0.50 10.25
CA SER A 308 10.49 0.82 10.79
C SER A 308 11.10 0.71 12.19
N LEU A 309 10.45 -0.02 13.11
CA LEU A 309 11.02 -0.28 14.45
C LEU A 309 12.34 -1.07 14.40
N GLY A 310 12.47 -1.99 13.43
CA GLY A 310 13.75 -2.65 13.15
C GLY A 310 14.87 -1.68 12.80
N ASN A 311 14.59 -0.61 12.06
CA ASN A 311 15.58 0.44 11.78
C ASN A 311 16.03 1.17 13.05
N TYR A 312 15.15 1.42 14.02
CA TYR A 312 15.54 2.05 15.30
C TYR A 312 16.42 1.13 16.17
N ILE A 313 16.18 -0.18 16.14
CA ILE A 313 17.07 -1.15 16.80
C ILE A 313 18.46 -1.12 16.14
N VAL A 314 18.50 -1.14 14.79
CA VAL A 314 19.75 -1.02 14.02
C VAL A 314 20.45 0.31 14.31
N ALA A 315 19.72 1.42 14.44
CA ALA A 315 20.29 2.73 14.80
C ALA A 315 21.05 2.69 16.13
N SER A 316 20.54 1.98 17.13
CA SER A 316 21.21 1.79 18.42
C SER A 316 22.51 1.00 18.27
N GLU A 317 22.52 -0.05 17.43
CA GLU A 317 23.73 -0.81 17.10
C GLU A 317 24.74 0.03 16.32
N ILE A 318 24.28 0.80 15.33
CA ILE A 318 25.12 1.72 14.54
C ILE A 318 25.83 2.70 15.48
N ALA A 319 25.13 3.33 16.41
CA ALA A 319 25.76 4.29 17.33
C ALA A 319 26.86 3.67 18.20
N LYS A 320 26.63 2.45 18.70
CA LYS A 320 27.61 1.71 19.49
C LYS A 320 28.85 1.34 18.67
N GLU A 321 28.68 0.85 17.45
CA GLU A 321 29.78 0.34 16.63
C GLU A 321 30.53 1.44 15.88
N SER A 322 29.84 2.49 15.43
CA SER A 322 30.44 3.68 14.81
C SER A 322 31.33 4.49 15.77
N ALA A 323 31.33 4.20 17.07
CA ALA A 323 32.32 4.74 18.00
C ALA A 323 33.71 4.06 17.86
N LYS A 324 33.75 2.84 17.33
CA LYS A 324 34.95 1.96 17.33
C LYS A 324 35.52 1.71 15.94
N SER A 325 34.67 1.62 14.92
CA SER A 325 35.04 1.30 13.53
C SER A 325 33.98 1.81 12.55
N PRO A 326 34.29 1.91 11.24
CA PRO A 326 33.28 2.17 10.23
C PRO A 326 32.15 1.12 10.28
N VAL A 327 30.96 1.50 9.82
CA VAL A 327 29.78 0.63 9.80
C VAL A 327 29.21 0.58 8.39
N ILE A 328 29.01 -0.63 7.86
CA ILE A 328 28.26 -0.90 6.64
C ILE A 328 26.91 -1.47 7.02
N VAL A 329 25.83 -0.98 6.41
CA VAL A 329 24.46 -1.47 6.67
C VAL A 329 23.86 -2.04 5.38
N ASP A 330 23.49 -3.33 5.38
CA ASP A 330 22.73 -3.95 4.28
C ASP A 330 21.24 -3.63 4.46
N ARG A 331 20.73 -2.70 3.63
CA ARG A 331 19.42 -2.04 3.72
C ARG A 331 19.21 -1.21 4.99
N TYR A 332 18.41 -0.15 4.89
CA TYR A 332 18.02 0.66 6.04
C TYR A 332 16.64 1.32 5.80
N TRP A 333 16.44 2.58 6.17
CA TRP A 333 15.14 3.26 6.05
C TRP A 333 14.67 3.42 4.60
N HIS A 334 15.55 3.71 3.65
CA HIS A 334 15.17 3.87 2.23
C HIS A 334 14.50 2.61 1.69
N SER A 335 14.99 1.41 2.03
CA SER A 335 14.29 0.14 1.71
C SER A 335 12.87 0.11 2.26
N THR A 336 12.66 0.55 3.50
CA THR A 336 11.33 0.53 4.13
C THR A 336 10.38 1.51 3.45
N ALA A 337 10.83 2.76 3.24
CA ALA A 337 10.03 3.84 2.67
C ALA A 337 9.71 3.60 1.17
N THR A 338 10.69 3.19 0.37
CA THR A 338 10.48 2.96 -1.08
C THR A 338 9.47 1.86 -1.36
N TYR A 339 9.58 0.71 -0.69
CA TYR A 339 8.63 -0.38 -0.84
C TYR A 339 7.25 -0.02 -0.26
N ALA A 340 7.18 0.79 0.81
CA ALA A 340 5.93 1.32 1.34
C ALA A 340 5.19 2.19 0.32
N ILE A 341 5.86 3.20 -0.23
CA ILE A 341 5.29 4.14 -1.21
C ILE A 341 4.85 3.38 -2.47
N ALA A 342 5.69 2.50 -3.03
CA ALA A 342 5.36 1.76 -4.25
C ALA A 342 4.17 0.81 -4.09
N THR A 343 3.96 0.27 -2.88
CA THR A 343 2.81 -0.61 -2.55
C THR A 343 1.52 0.20 -2.41
N GLU A 344 1.57 1.29 -1.65
CA GLU A 344 0.37 2.07 -1.31
C GLU A 344 -0.09 3.00 -2.43
N VAL A 345 0.80 3.47 -3.30
CA VAL A 345 0.39 4.30 -4.45
C VAL A 345 0.01 3.40 -5.63
N SER A 346 -1.29 3.33 -5.94
CA SER A 346 -1.79 2.64 -7.14
C SER A 346 -1.49 3.42 -8.42
N GLY A 347 -1.54 2.70 -9.55
CA GLY A 347 -1.30 3.22 -10.88
C GLY A 347 0.18 3.30 -11.25
N GLY A 348 0.45 4.01 -12.35
CA GLY A 348 1.77 4.27 -12.92
C GLY A 348 2.66 5.25 -12.14
N LEU A 349 3.87 5.48 -12.68
CA LEU A 349 4.92 6.30 -12.05
C LEU A 349 4.52 7.76 -11.81
N GLN A 350 3.64 8.29 -12.66
CA GLN A 350 3.16 9.66 -12.58
C GLN A 350 2.37 9.95 -11.28
N HIS A 351 1.82 8.92 -10.64
CA HIS A 351 1.04 9.08 -9.41
C HIS A 351 1.89 9.01 -8.13
N LEU A 352 3.18 8.65 -8.24
CA LEU A 352 4.11 8.73 -7.11
C LEU A 352 4.23 10.18 -6.62
N PRO A 353 4.40 10.41 -5.30
CA PRO A 353 4.67 11.74 -4.76
C PRO A 353 5.80 12.43 -5.55
N PRO A 354 5.67 13.71 -5.92
CA PRO A 354 6.67 14.41 -6.74
C PRO A 354 8.03 14.45 -6.03
N ALA A 355 9.11 14.65 -6.78
CA ALA A 355 10.43 14.87 -6.18
C ALA A 355 10.38 16.01 -5.14
N HIS A 356 11.23 15.95 -4.11
CA HIS A 356 11.22 16.88 -2.98
C HIS A 356 9.97 16.85 -2.08
N HIS A 357 9.02 15.92 -2.31
CA HIS A 357 7.90 15.74 -1.39
C HIS A 357 8.41 15.30 0.01
N PRO A 358 7.85 15.83 1.13
CA PRO A 358 8.33 15.53 2.49
C PRO A 358 8.39 14.04 2.85
N VAL A 359 7.60 13.20 2.19
CA VAL A 359 7.61 11.73 2.40
C VAL A 359 8.94 11.06 2.05
N TYR A 360 9.78 11.71 1.23
CA TYR A 360 11.11 11.22 0.86
C TYR A 360 12.22 11.69 1.81
N GLN A 361 11.87 12.53 2.79
CA GLN A 361 12.82 13.04 3.77
C GLN A 361 13.13 11.99 4.83
N TRP A 362 14.40 11.87 5.16
CA TRP A 362 14.87 11.03 6.26
C TRP A 362 14.18 11.40 7.59
N PRO A 363 13.78 10.42 8.42
CA PRO A 363 13.16 10.68 9.73
C PRO A 363 14.11 11.43 10.66
N GLU A 364 13.62 12.50 11.31
CA GLU A 364 14.45 13.39 12.13
C GLU A 364 15.06 12.69 13.36
N ASP A 365 14.40 11.66 13.90
CA ASP A 365 14.81 10.92 15.10
C ASP A 365 15.59 9.64 14.80
N LEU A 366 15.78 9.28 13.53
CA LEU A 366 16.53 8.09 13.12
C LEU A 366 17.98 8.46 12.80
N LEU A 367 18.95 7.70 13.34
CA LEU A 367 20.36 7.92 13.05
C LEU A 367 20.61 7.88 11.54
N LYS A 368 21.06 9.02 11.01
CA LYS A 368 21.31 9.25 9.59
C LYS A 368 22.68 8.66 9.17
N PRO A 369 22.75 7.84 8.10
CA PRO A 369 24.02 7.41 7.53
C PRO A 369 24.73 8.58 6.86
N ASP A 370 26.05 8.49 6.73
CA ASP A 370 26.84 9.53 6.06
C ASP A 370 26.79 9.42 4.54
N LEU A 371 26.58 8.20 4.03
CA LEU A 371 26.50 7.90 2.60
C LEU A 371 25.49 6.77 2.36
N ILE A 372 24.70 6.89 1.29
CA ILE A 372 23.82 5.82 0.81
C ILE A 372 24.21 5.46 -0.62
N LEU A 373 24.55 4.20 -0.84
CA LEU A 373 24.87 3.66 -2.16
C LEU A 373 23.72 2.77 -2.64
N LEU A 374 23.16 3.08 -3.81
CA LEU A 374 22.09 2.29 -4.42
C LEU A 374 22.67 1.37 -5.50
N LEU A 375 22.70 0.07 -5.23
CA LEU A 375 23.10 -0.92 -6.23
C LEU A 375 21.95 -1.16 -7.23
N THR A 376 22.24 -0.94 -8.50
CA THR A 376 21.32 -1.22 -9.61
C THR A 376 21.91 -2.28 -10.54
N VAL A 377 21.06 -3.03 -11.22
CA VAL A 377 21.43 -3.95 -12.29
C VAL A 377 20.38 -3.87 -13.38
N SER A 378 20.70 -4.33 -14.59
CA SER A 378 19.67 -4.44 -15.62
C SER A 378 18.55 -5.42 -15.20
N PRO A 379 17.31 -5.19 -15.67
CA PRO A 379 16.21 -6.14 -15.51
C PRO A 379 16.55 -7.58 -15.88
N GLU A 380 17.31 -7.77 -16.96
CA GLU A 380 17.69 -9.07 -17.51
C GLU A 380 18.68 -9.79 -16.58
N GLU A 381 19.71 -9.07 -16.11
CA GLU A 381 20.69 -9.59 -15.15
C GLU A 381 20.02 -9.96 -13.83
N ARG A 382 19.07 -9.12 -13.37
CA ARG A 382 18.29 -9.40 -12.16
C ARG A 382 17.50 -10.71 -12.29
N LEU A 383 16.86 -10.93 -13.43
CA LEU A 383 16.09 -12.15 -13.69
C LEU A 383 16.99 -13.39 -13.70
N GLN A 384 18.15 -13.32 -14.36
CA GLN A 384 19.14 -14.41 -14.36
C GLN A 384 19.61 -14.75 -12.94
N ARG A 385 19.90 -13.73 -12.12
CA ARG A 385 20.31 -13.92 -10.71
C ARG A 385 19.20 -14.51 -9.85
N LEU A 386 17.94 -14.18 -10.12
CA LEU A 386 16.79 -14.75 -9.39
C LEU A 386 16.56 -16.23 -9.75
N GLN A 387 16.74 -16.61 -11.01
CA GLN A 387 16.60 -18.00 -11.46
C GLN A 387 17.63 -18.93 -10.78
N GLY A 388 18.84 -18.42 -10.52
CA GLY A 388 19.90 -19.19 -9.84
C GLY A 388 19.72 -19.35 -8.33
N ARG A 389 18.78 -18.65 -7.68
CA ARG A 389 18.71 -18.60 -6.20
C ARG A 389 18.05 -19.82 -5.55
N GLY A 390 17.25 -20.62 -6.25
CA GLY A 390 16.68 -21.90 -5.76
C GLY A 390 15.91 -21.85 -4.42
N MET A 391 15.60 -20.66 -3.90
CA MET A 391 15.02 -20.42 -2.58
C MET A 391 13.57 -19.95 -2.70
N GLU A 392 12.77 -20.15 -1.65
CA GLU A 392 11.44 -19.55 -1.54
C GLU A 392 11.54 -18.03 -1.68
N LYS A 393 10.88 -17.47 -2.70
CA LYS A 393 10.81 -16.02 -2.94
C LYS A 393 9.87 -15.38 -1.92
N THR A 394 10.23 -14.22 -1.40
CA THR A 394 9.26 -13.40 -0.65
C THR A 394 8.14 -12.92 -1.57
N ARG A 395 6.98 -12.55 -1.00
CA ARG A 395 5.87 -11.98 -1.79
C ARG A 395 6.29 -10.72 -2.55
N GLU A 396 7.12 -9.88 -1.92
CA GLU A 396 7.64 -8.66 -2.54
C GLU A 396 8.64 -8.97 -3.67
N GLU A 397 9.47 -10.01 -3.51
CA GLU A 397 10.36 -10.49 -4.58
C GLU A 397 9.56 -11.00 -5.79
N ALA A 398 8.49 -11.78 -5.55
CA ALA A 398 7.59 -12.25 -6.60
C ALA A 398 6.86 -11.09 -7.29
N GLU A 399 6.44 -10.07 -6.54
CA GLU A 399 5.80 -8.87 -7.11
C GLU A 399 6.77 -8.04 -7.94
N LEU A 400 8.01 -7.84 -7.48
CA LEU A 400 9.06 -7.15 -8.25
C LEU A 400 9.47 -7.89 -9.53
N GLU A 401 9.23 -9.20 -9.60
CA GLU A 401 9.49 -10.01 -10.80
C GLU A 401 8.31 -9.94 -11.78
N ALA A 402 7.08 -10.07 -11.26
CA ALA A 402 5.88 -10.13 -12.08
C ALA A 402 5.35 -8.76 -12.54
N ASN A 403 5.66 -7.68 -11.82
CA ASN A 403 5.09 -6.35 -12.03
C ASN A 403 6.16 -5.30 -12.35
N SER A 404 6.32 -4.98 -13.64
CA SER A 404 7.29 -3.98 -14.11
C SER A 404 7.00 -2.58 -13.58
N VAL A 405 5.73 -2.21 -13.44
CA VAL A 405 5.31 -0.89 -12.92
C VAL A 405 5.69 -0.78 -11.45
N PHE A 406 5.44 -1.83 -10.65
CA PHE A 406 5.85 -1.87 -9.24
C PHE A 406 7.37 -1.73 -9.09
N ARG A 407 8.15 -2.49 -9.88
CA ARG A 407 9.61 -2.37 -9.89
C ARG A 407 10.08 -0.95 -10.21
N GLN A 408 9.55 -0.35 -11.27
CA GLN A 408 9.89 1.03 -11.65
C GLN A 408 9.49 2.03 -10.56
N LYS A 409 8.36 1.81 -9.86
CA LYS A 409 7.95 2.66 -8.75
C LYS A 409 8.96 2.60 -7.61
N VAL A 410 9.47 1.41 -7.27
CA VAL A 410 10.49 1.26 -6.23
C VAL A 410 11.79 1.95 -6.64
N GLU A 411 12.26 1.75 -7.88
CA GLU A 411 13.46 2.39 -8.42
C GLU A 411 13.36 3.92 -8.41
N MET A 412 12.26 4.47 -8.93
CA MET A 412 11.99 5.90 -8.92
C MET A 412 11.87 6.46 -7.49
N SER A 413 11.28 5.70 -6.56
CA SER A 413 11.20 6.12 -5.16
C SER A 413 12.59 6.22 -4.53
N TYR A 414 13.51 5.29 -4.81
CA TYR A 414 14.91 5.38 -4.33
C TYR A 414 15.61 6.64 -4.86
N GLN A 415 15.40 6.98 -6.13
CA GLN A 415 15.98 8.17 -6.76
C GLN A 415 15.47 9.48 -6.16
N ARG A 416 14.27 9.46 -5.56
CA ARG A 416 13.64 10.62 -4.93
C ARG A 416 13.93 10.77 -3.44
N MET A 417 14.55 9.76 -2.81
CA MET A 417 14.92 9.83 -1.38
C MET A 417 15.93 10.93 -1.13
N GLU A 418 15.79 11.61 0.02
CA GLU A 418 16.57 12.79 0.38
C GLU A 418 17.05 12.76 1.83
N ASN A 419 18.10 13.54 2.10
CA ASN A 419 18.67 13.77 3.43
C ASN A 419 19.10 12.50 4.21
N PRO A 420 19.84 11.55 3.59
CA PRO A 420 20.64 11.74 2.37
C PRO A 420 20.06 11.03 1.15
N GLY A 421 20.38 11.55 -0.03
CA GLY A 421 20.04 10.90 -1.30
C GLY A 421 20.89 9.68 -1.63
N CYS A 422 20.51 8.95 -2.67
CA CYS A 422 21.22 7.76 -3.13
C CYS A 422 22.32 8.11 -4.16
N HIS A 423 23.53 7.60 -3.97
CA HIS A 423 24.54 7.51 -5.04
C HIS A 423 24.40 6.18 -5.78
N VAL A 424 24.04 6.24 -7.06
CA VAL A 424 23.79 5.05 -7.88
C VAL A 424 25.09 4.35 -8.26
N VAL A 425 25.13 3.03 -8.09
CA VAL A 425 26.25 2.17 -8.49
C VAL A 425 25.71 1.05 -9.37
N ASP A 426 26.18 1.00 -10.62
CA ASP A 426 25.91 -0.13 -11.51
C ASP A 426 26.65 -1.39 -11.02
N ALA A 427 25.88 -2.39 -10.63
CA ALA A 427 26.33 -3.68 -10.13
C ALA A 427 26.25 -4.80 -11.20
N SER A 428 26.12 -4.42 -12.48
CA SER A 428 26.18 -5.33 -13.64
C SER A 428 27.60 -5.84 -13.95
N PRO A 429 28.69 -5.07 -13.75
CA PRO A 429 30.07 -5.56 -13.95
C PRO A 429 30.50 -6.66 -12.96
N SER A 430 31.74 -7.15 -13.09
CA SER A 430 32.29 -8.17 -12.18
C SER A 430 32.30 -7.68 -10.72
N ARG A 431 32.26 -8.64 -9.78
CA ARG A 431 32.25 -8.35 -8.33
C ARG A 431 33.41 -7.45 -7.91
N GLU A 432 34.60 -7.69 -8.47
CA GLU A 432 35.82 -6.93 -8.19
C GLU A 432 35.70 -5.49 -8.68
N LYS A 433 35.12 -5.29 -9.87
CA LYS A 433 34.92 -3.95 -10.44
C LYS A 433 33.90 -3.16 -9.63
N VAL A 434 32.79 -3.80 -9.24
CA VAL A 434 31.77 -3.18 -8.38
C VAL A 434 32.35 -2.82 -7.01
N LEU A 435 33.14 -3.71 -6.41
CA LEU A 435 33.83 -3.45 -5.14
C LEU A 435 34.79 -2.25 -5.25
N GLN A 436 35.61 -2.19 -6.30
CA GLN A 436 36.51 -1.05 -6.54
C GLN A 436 35.74 0.27 -6.66
N THR A 437 34.65 0.28 -7.42
CA THR A 437 33.79 1.47 -7.57
C THR A 437 33.22 1.91 -6.23
N VAL A 438 32.68 0.97 -5.45
CA VAL A 438 32.09 1.25 -4.13
C VAL A 438 33.14 1.80 -3.17
N LEU A 439 34.32 1.18 -3.08
CA LEU A 439 35.40 1.64 -2.21
C LEU A 439 35.91 3.03 -2.62
N SER A 440 36.02 3.30 -3.92
CA SER A 440 36.42 4.62 -4.42
C SER A 440 35.39 5.69 -4.06
N LEU A 441 34.09 5.40 -4.19
CA LEU A 441 33.03 6.33 -3.81
C LEU A 441 33.07 6.64 -2.31
N ILE A 442 33.21 5.60 -1.47
CA ILE A 442 33.36 5.76 -0.02
C ILE A 442 34.57 6.65 0.29
N GLN A 443 35.75 6.35 -0.26
CA GLN A 443 36.97 7.14 -0.02
C GLN A 443 36.79 8.61 -0.45
N ASN A 444 36.20 8.86 -1.61
CA ASN A 444 35.99 10.22 -2.13
C ASN A 444 35.01 11.01 -1.26
N SER A 445 33.89 10.41 -0.84
CA SER A 445 32.88 11.06 0.00
C SER A 445 33.39 11.47 1.38
N PHE A 446 34.49 10.89 1.85
CA PHE A 446 35.05 11.17 3.17
C PHE A 446 36.45 11.79 3.16
N SER A 447 37.01 12.05 1.98
CA SER A 447 38.27 12.78 1.81
C SER A 447 38.05 14.25 1.47
N GLU A 448 36.83 14.65 1.14
CA GLU A 448 36.46 16.07 0.98
C GLU A 448 36.31 16.73 2.37
N PRO A 449 36.91 17.92 2.58
CA PRO A 449 37.00 18.58 3.89
C PRO A 449 35.68 19.11 4.44
#